data_AF-Q26E64-F1
#
_entry.id   AF-Q26E64-F1
#
_cell.length_a   1.000
_cell.length_b   1.000
_cell.length_c   1.000
_cell.angle_alpha   90.00
_cell.angle_beta   90.00
_cell.angle_gamma   90.00
#
_symmetry.space_group_name_H-M   'P 1'
#
loop_
_entity.id
_entity.type
_entity.pdbx_description
1 polymer ?
#
loop_
_entity_poly.entity_id
_entity_poly.type
_entity_poly.pdbx_seq_one_letter_code
_entity_poly.pdbx_strand_id
1 'polypeptide(L)'
;MTKEEIYEKANSVVGIEGMTGNERLFVSGLMDEFDKAKKSDKYKARTILQALKFDKISISRIIGYSIDSLKYPNAWDFPNENSNGLNNNEKAVLKYSNLNEIGMGAPLRGICRIKRNQNKSILIDNNCGGPAIWTRNGLKTAIPIWEKSFFSGTFQRIGIVDLKKQTLTKYKKKFRVLDLRSFSGNLILGIDSPIHKMKTVEFDYENEPIEKVVGIK
;
A
#
# COMPACT_ATOMS: atom_id res chain seq x y z
N MET A 1 7.15 5.73 31.29
CA MET A 1 5.87 5.03 31.18
C MET A 1 5.99 3.77 30.34
N THR A 2 5.61 2.62 30.87
CA THR A 2 5.57 1.32 30.19
C THR A 2 4.26 1.13 29.44
N LYS A 3 4.11 0.03 28.69
CA LYS A 3 2.88 -0.29 27.97
C LYS A 3 1.74 -0.57 28.94
N GLU A 4 2.02 -1.29 30.02
CA GLU A 4 1.05 -1.68 31.04
C GLU A 4 0.45 -0.46 31.73
N GLU A 5 1.29 0.49 32.14
CA GLU A 5 0.88 1.76 32.76
C GLU A 5 0.00 2.61 31.82
N ILE A 6 0.29 2.60 30.51
CA ILE A 6 -0.52 3.31 29.50
C ILE A 6 -1.94 2.73 29.44
N TYR A 7 -2.07 1.40 29.41
CA TYR A 7 -3.38 0.75 29.36
C TYR A 7 -4.14 0.90 30.67
N GLU A 8 -3.46 0.85 31.82
CA GLU A 8 -4.08 1.09 33.13
C GLU A 8 -4.69 2.50 33.21
N LYS A 9 -3.93 3.52 32.83
CA LYS A 9 -4.40 4.91 32.77
C LYS A 9 -5.55 5.13 31.78
N ALA A 10 -5.55 4.42 30.65
CA ALA A 10 -6.62 4.54 29.67
C ALA A 10 -7.90 3.82 30.14
N ASN A 11 -7.77 2.66 30.77
CA ASN A 11 -8.90 1.86 31.23
C ASN A 11 -9.56 2.40 32.52
N SER A 12 -8.86 3.25 33.30
CA SER A 12 -9.44 3.91 34.46
C SER A 12 -10.43 5.03 34.12
N VAL A 13 -10.46 5.48 32.85
CA VAL A 13 -11.39 6.52 32.38
C VAL A 13 -12.75 5.90 32.02
N VAL A 14 -13.77 6.24 32.80
CA VAL A 14 -15.16 5.83 32.52
C VAL A 14 -15.77 6.69 31.41
N GLY A 15 -16.46 6.07 30.45
CA GLY A 15 -17.20 6.80 29.40
C GLY A 15 -16.33 7.36 28.27
N ILE A 16 -15.15 6.78 28.03
CA ILE A 16 -14.17 7.27 27.05
C ILE A 16 -14.74 7.40 25.61
N GLU A 17 -15.76 6.61 25.25
CA GLU A 17 -16.35 6.59 23.90
C GLU A 17 -17.09 7.89 23.54
N GLY A 18 -17.67 8.58 24.52
CA GLY A 18 -18.40 9.85 24.31
C GLY A 18 -17.51 11.09 24.21
N MET A 19 -16.20 10.94 24.44
CA MET A 19 -15.24 12.05 24.49
C MET A 19 -14.56 12.27 23.13
N THR A 20 -14.18 13.52 22.86
CA THR A 20 -13.26 13.88 21.77
C THR A 20 -11.84 13.35 22.06
N GLY A 21 -11.00 13.25 21.03
CA GLY A 21 -9.66 12.70 21.18
C GLY A 21 -8.76 13.44 22.19
N ASN A 22 -8.82 14.78 22.21
CA ASN A 22 -8.03 15.58 23.14
C ASN A 22 -8.51 15.42 24.60
N GLU A 23 -9.82 15.29 24.81
CA GLU A 23 -10.39 15.04 26.14
C GLU A 23 -9.93 13.68 26.67
N ARG A 24 -9.90 12.64 25.82
CA ARG A 24 -9.40 11.31 26.23
C ARG A 24 -7.95 11.38 26.71
N LEU A 25 -7.09 12.09 25.96
CA LEU A 25 -5.67 12.28 26.31
C LEU A 25 -5.49 13.04 27.63
N PHE A 26 -6.32 14.07 27.86
CA PHE A 26 -6.29 14.89 29.06
C PHE A 26 -6.79 14.11 30.28
N VAL A 27 -7.98 13.53 30.20
CA VAL A 27 -8.63 12.83 31.32
C VAL A 27 -7.86 11.57 31.73
N SER A 28 -7.20 10.88 30.79
CA SER A 28 -6.33 9.74 31.11
C SER A 28 -4.97 10.15 31.69
N GLY A 29 -4.65 11.45 31.72
CA GLY A 29 -3.32 11.95 32.11
C GLY A 29 -2.19 11.43 31.21
N LEU A 30 -2.48 11.22 29.91
CA LEU A 30 -1.51 10.74 28.91
C LEU A 30 -1.06 11.84 27.94
N MET A 31 -1.62 13.06 28.03
CA MET A 31 -1.33 14.16 27.10
C MET A 31 0.18 14.47 26.99
N ASP A 32 0.86 14.71 28.11
CA ASP A 32 2.28 15.08 28.10
C ASP A 32 3.17 13.95 27.57
N GLU A 33 2.87 12.71 27.97
CA GLU A 33 3.60 11.53 27.49
C GLU A 33 3.37 11.33 26.00
N PHE A 34 2.15 11.57 25.51
CA PHE A 34 1.81 11.52 24.10
C PHE A 34 2.56 12.57 23.30
N ASP A 35 2.59 13.83 23.75
CA ASP A 35 3.28 14.92 23.04
C ASP A 35 4.80 14.70 22.98
N LYS A 36 5.38 14.13 24.04
CA LYS A 36 6.78 13.69 24.04
C LYS A 36 7.00 12.54 23.07
N ALA A 37 6.19 11.48 23.17
CA ALA A 37 6.30 10.29 22.31
C ALA A 37 6.09 10.63 20.83
N LYS A 38 5.18 11.55 20.51
CA LYS A 38 4.93 11.99 19.13
C LYS A 38 6.19 12.54 18.45
N LYS A 39 7.13 13.11 19.21
CA LYS A 39 8.40 13.65 18.70
C LYS A 39 9.52 12.61 18.64
N SER A 40 9.62 11.71 19.61
CA SER A 40 10.79 10.83 19.79
C SER A 40 10.51 9.33 19.63
N ASP A 41 9.28 8.87 19.80
CA ASP A 41 8.89 7.46 19.83
C ASP A 41 7.46 7.25 19.30
N LYS A 42 7.36 7.09 17.98
CA LYS A 42 6.07 6.91 17.29
C LYS A 42 5.35 5.62 17.70
N TYR A 43 6.09 4.58 18.10
CA TYR A 43 5.50 3.32 18.54
C TYR A 43 4.76 3.51 19.87
N LYS A 44 5.38 4.24 20.80
CA LYS A 44 4.73 4.62 22.05
C LYS A 44 3.55 5.56 21.85
N ALA A 45 3.70 6.57 20.99
CA ALA A 45 2.58 7.47 20.65
C ALA A 45 1.39 6.69 20.05
N ARG A 46 1.67 5.67 19.23
CA ARG A 46 0.65 4.77 18.69
C ARG A 46 -0.04 3.96 19.79
N THR A 47 0.74 3.39 20.69
CA THR A 47 0.25 2.58 21.81
C THR A 47 -0.72 3.40 22.69
N ILE A 48 -0.37 4.67 22.97
CA ILE A 48 -1.23 5.59 23.72
C ILE A 48 -2.57 5.81 23.00
N LEU A 49 -2.56 6.16 21.71
CA LEU A 49 -3.80 6.39 20.98
C LEU A 49 -4.66 5.12 20.82
N GLN A 50 -4.03 3.94 20.71
CA GLN A 50 -4.74 2.66 20.71
C GLN A 50 -5.41 2.36 22.05
N ALA A 51 -4.72 2.63 23.16
CA ALA A 51 -5.28 2.46 24.50
C ALA A 51 -6.52 3.36 24.70
N LEU A 52 -6.47 4.60 24.18
CA LEU A 52 -7.56 5.58 24.18
C LEU A 52 -8.64 5.35 23.10
N LYS A 53 -8.66 4.16 22.50
CA LYS A 53 -9.69 3.71 21.55
C LYS A 53 -9.85 4.62 20.31
N PHE A 54 -8.78 5.27 19.85
CA PHE A 54 -8.79 5.94 18.55
C PHE A 54 -8.87 4.88 17.44
N ASP A 55 -9.62 5.17 16.39
CA ASP A 55 -9.65 4.30 15.22
C ASP A 55 -8.32 4.37 14.44
N LYS A 56 -8.03 3.32 13.67
CA LYS A 56 -6.76 3.20 12.94
C LYS A 56 -6.51 4.37 11.99
N ILE A 57 -7.55 4.94 11.38
CA ILE A 57 -7.42 6.06 10.42
C ILE A 57 -7.03 7.32 11.18
N SER A 58 -7.71 7.62 12.29
CA SER A 58 -7.39 8.79 13.13
C SER A 58 -5.98 8.72 13.70
N ILE A 59 -5.57 7.57 14.25
CA ILE A 59 -4.20 7.37 14.75
C ILE A 59 -3.18 7.74 13.68
N SER A 60 -3.36 7.18 12.50
CA SER A 60 -2.38 7.39 11.44
C SER A 60 -2.41 8.79 10.85
N ARG A 61 -3.52 9.54 10.96
CA ARG A 61 -3.54 10.98 10.66
C ARG A 61 -2.76 11.80 11.68
N ILE A 62 -2.77 11.42 12.96
CA ILE A 62 -2.17 12.18 14.05
C ILE A 62 -0.65 11.97 14.15
N ILE A 63 -0.18 10.73 14.07
CA ILE A 63 1.25 10.38 14.25
C ILE A 63 1.94 9.92 12.96
N GLY A 64 1.18 9.85 11.86
CA GLY A 64 1.60 9.24 10.60
C GLY A 64 1.40 7.72 10.60
N TYR A 65 1.51 7.11 9.42
CA TYR A 65 1.71 5.67 9.34
C TYR A 65 3.20 5.37 9.57
N SER A 66 3.52 4.43 10.45
CA SER A 66 4.83 3.75 10.40
C SER A 66 4.71 2.59 9.42
N ILE A 67 5.82 2.13 8.85
CA ILE A 67 5.85 0.92 8.01
C ILE A 67 5.18 -0.24 8.76
N ASP A 68 5.41 -0.37 10.07
CA ASP A 68 4.83 -1.41 10.95
C ASP A 68 3.30 -1.37 11.06
N SER A 69 2.68 -0.25 10.68
CA SER A 69 1.22 -0.09 10.69
C SER A 69 0.56 -0.48 9.37
N LEU A 70 1.34 -0.74 8.31
CA LEU A 70 0.83 -1.11 7.00
C LEU A 70 0.40 -2.58 7.00
N LYS A 71 -0.81 -2.83 6.50
CA LYS A 71 -1.31 -4.19 6.31
C LYS A 71 -0.49 -4.89 5.23
N TYR A 72 0.11 -6.04 5.54
CA TYR A 72 0.76 -6.91 4.56
C TYR A 72 -0.28 -7.52 3.59
N PRO A 73 0.06 -7.65 2.30
CA PRO A 73 1.23 -7.06 1.64
C PRO A 73 1.06 -5.54 1.42
N ASN A 74 2.18 -4.82 1.35
CA ASN A 74 2.24 -3.37 1.13
C ASN A 74 3.46 -2.98 0.26
N ALA A 75 3.65 -1.70 -0.05
CA ALA A 75 4.70 -1.25 -0.97
C ALA A 75 6.15 -1.43 -0.48
N TRP A 76 6.36 -1.61 0.82
CA TRP A 76 7.67 -1.89 1.43
C TRP A 76 7.90 -3.39 1.67
N ASP A 77 6.85 -4.20 1.69
CA ASP A 77 6.94 -5.64 1.94
C ASP A 77 5.80 -6.39 1.25
N PHE A 78 6.14 -7.18 0.23
CA PHE A 78 5.22 -8.00 -0.55
C PHE A 78 5.93 -9.26 -1.06
N PRO A 79 5.19 -10.35 -1.34
CA PRO A 79 5.80 -11.62 -1.70
C PRO A 79 6.46 -11.55 -3.08
N ASN A 80 7.56 -12.30 -3.25
CA ASN A 80 8.22 -12.45 -4.54
C ASN A 80 7.34 -13.15 -5.59
N GLU A 81 6.31 -13.87 -5.17
CA GLU A 81 5.35 -14.52 -6.08
C GLU A 81 3.93 -14.04 -5.79
N ASN A 82 3.17 -13.79 -6.86
CA ASN A 82 1.79 -13.35 -6.78
C ASN A 82 0.96 -14.05 -7.88
N SER A 83 0.17 -15.05 -7.45
CA SER A 83 -0.63 -15.92 -8.33
C SER A 83 -2.04 -15.37 -8.54
N ASN A 84 -2.62 -15.60 -9.71
CA ASN A 84 -4.02 -15.30 -9.98
C ASN A 84 -5.01 -16.30 -9.36
N GLY A 85 -4.52 -17.34 -8.67
CA GLY A 85 -5.34 -18.30 -7.93
C GLY A 85 -6.08 -19.32 -8.80
N LEU A 86 -5.87 -19.31 -10.12
CA LEU A 86 -6.51 -20.26 -11.04
C LEU A 86 -5.73 -21.56 -11.14
N ASN A 87 -6.46 -22.68 -11.30
CA ASN A 87 -5.90 -24.02 -11.50
C ASN A 87 -6.16 -24.57 -12.92
N ASN A 88 -6.47 -23.68 -13.87
CA ASN A 88 -6.76 -24.03 -15.26
C ASN A 88 -5.64 -23.52 -16.21
N ASN A 89 -5.87 -23.58 -17.52
CA ASN A 89 -4.92 -23.10 -18.54
C ASN A 89 -4.62 -21.59 -18.46
N GLU A 90 -5.40 -20.83 -17.69
CA GLU A 90 -5.22 -19.39 -17.45
C GLU A 90 -4.41 -19.12 -16.18
N LYS A 91 -3.89 -20.15 -15.51
CA LYS A 91 -2.98 -20.01 -14.37
C LYS A 91 -1.80 -19.12 -14.73
N ALA A 92 -1.64 -18.05 -13.95
CA ALA A 92 -0.57 -17.08 -14.13
C ALA A 92 0.02 -16.69 -12.78
N VAL A 93 1.33 -16.57 -12.74
CA VAL A 93 2.09 -16.18 -11.55
C VAL A 93 3.03 -15.04 -11.93
N LEU A 94 2.90 -13.90 -11.25
CA LEU A 94 3.91 -12.86 -11.27
C LEU A 94 5.07 -13.29 -10.37
N LYS A 95 6.30 -13.16 -10.88
CA LYS A 95 7.54 -13.40 -10.14
C LYS A 95 8.36 -12.12 -10.13
N TYR A 96 8.62 -11.62 -8.93
CA TYR A 96 9.50 -10.51 -8.65
C TYR A 96 10.89 -11.04 -8.33
N SER A 97 11.90 -10.38 -8.89
CA SER A 97 13.31 -10.66 -8.65
C SER A 97 14.07 -9.35 -8.50
N ASN A 98 15.20 -9.38 -7.80
CA ASN A 98 16.01 -8.20 -7.53
C ASN A 98 15.18 -7.08 -6.88
N LEU A 99 14.36 -7.44 -5.88
CA LEU A 99 13.65 -6.44 -5.09
C LEU A 99 14.67 -5.67 -4.25
N ASN A 100 14.63 -4.34 -4.37
CA ASN A 100 15.42 -3.44 -3.56
C ASN A 100 14.66 -2.15 -3.28
N GLU A 101 14.99 -1.51 -2.15
CA GLU A 101 14.46 -0.19 -1.86
C GLU A 101 14.93 0.83 -2.91
N ILE A 102 14.06 1.76 -3.27
CA ILE A 102 14.38 2.83 -4.23
C ILE A 102 15.45 3.78 -3.69
N GLY A 103 15.45 3.94 -2.37
CA GLY A 103 16.38 4.65 -1.52
C GLY A 103 16.14 4.19 -0.08
N MET A 104 17.04 4.51 0.85
CA MET A 104 16.97 4.03 2.23
C MET A 104 15.59 4.32 2.88
N GLY A 105 14.88 3.26 3.27
CA GLY A 105 13.54 3.35 3.88
C GLY A 105 12.41 3.69 2.90
N ALA A 106 12.67 3.69 1.59
CA ALA A 106 11.68 3.89 0.55
C ALA A 106 11.05 2.55 0.10
N PRO A 107 9.90 2.57 -0.61
CA PRO A 107 9.26 1.35 -1.11
C PRO A 107 10.18 0.51 -1.99
N LEU A 108 9.81 -0.77 -2.14
CA LEU A 108 10.53 -1.70 -3.00
C LEU A 108 10.19 -1.46 -4.48
N ARG A 109 11.20 -1.73 -5.32
CA ARG A 109 11.05 -1.97 -6.75
C ARG A 109 11.83 -3.21 -7.15
N GLY A 110 11.47 -3.83 -8.26
CA GLY A 110 12.32 -4.84 -8.88
C GLY A 110 11.78 -5.30 -10.22
N ILE A 111 12.42 -6.33 -10.76
CA ILE A 111 12.05 -6.88 -12.05
C ILE A 111 10.85 -7.80 -11.85
N CYS A 112 9.76 -7.54 -12.58
CA CYS A 112 8.59 -8.42 -12.57
C CYS A 112 8.46 -9.15 -13.89
N ARG A 113 8.29 -10.48 -13.80
CA ARG A 113 7.97 -11.34 -14.93
C ARG A 113 6.67 -12.06 -14.67
N ILE A 114 5.91 -12.34 -15.73
CA ILE A 114 4.74 -13.20 -15.66
C ILE A 114 5.08 -14.58 -16.23
N LYS A 115 4.72 -15.63 -15.49
CA LYS A 115 4.80 -17.02 -15.94
C LYS A 115 3.39 -17.56 -16.13
N ARG A 116 3.13 -18.14 -17.30
CA ARG A 116 1.88 -18.87 -17.62
C ARG A 116 2.25 -20.31 -17.94
N ASN A 117 1.71 -21.29 -17.21
CA ASN A 117 1.95 -22.73 -17.43
C ASN A 117 3.45 -23.09 -17.66
N GLN A 118 3.73 -24.06 -18.54
CA GLN A 118 5.08 -24.45 -18.96
C GLN A 118 5.76 -23.44 -19.91
N ASN A 119 5.13 -22.30 -20.21
CA ASN A 119 5.71 -21.30 -21.10
C ASN A 119 6.84 -20.52 -20.43
N LYS A 120 7.69 -19.94 -21.28
CA LYS A 120 8.76 -19.01 -20.92
C LYS A 120 8.20 -17.82 -20.14
N SER A 121 8.96 -17.33 -19.16
CA SER A 121 8.59 -16.14 -18.39
C SER A 121 8.72 -14.88 -19.27
N ILE A 122 7.69 -14.05 -19.27
CA ILE A 122 7.62 -12.81 -20.05
C ILE A 122 7.91 -11.62 -19.13
N LEU A 123 8.75 -10.70 -19.58
CA LEU A 123 9.06 -9.47 -18.82
C LEU A 123 7.88 -8.51 -18.85
N ILE A 124 7.45 -8.04 -17.69
CA ILE A 124 6.47 -6.96 -17.56
C ILE A 124 7.19 -5.62 -17.52
N ASP A 125 8.05 -5.42 -16.52
CA ASP A 125 8.91 -4.24 -16.41
C ASP A 125 10.10 -4.56 -15.47
N ASN A 126 11.16 -3.76 -15.57
CA ASN A 126 12.33 -3.86 -14.69
C ASN A 126 12.16 -3.10 -13.37
N ASN A 127 11.15 -2.22 -13.27
CA ASN A 127 10.94 -1.36 -12.11
C ASN A 127 9.52 -1.47 -11.55
N CYS A 128 8.99 -2.69 -11.42
CA CYS A 128 7.69 -2.90 -10.79
C CYS A 128 7.78 -2.70 -9.28
N GLY A 129 6.83 -1.96 -8.71
CA GLY A 129 6.50 -1.99 -7.29
C GLY A 129 5.41 -3.02 -7.01
N GLY A 130 5.01 -3.13 -5.75
CA GLY A 130 3.97 -4.05 -5.34
C GLY A 130 3.12 -3.54 -4.16
N PRO A 131 2.17 -4.36 -3.69
CA PRO A 131 1.75 -5.61 -4.33
C PRO A 131 0.94 -5.35 -5.60
N ALA A 132 1.04 -6.28 -6.55
CA ALA A 132 0.08 -6.36 -7.64
C ALA A 132 -1.24 -6.97 -7.15
N ILE A 133 -2.35 -6.60 -7.79
CA ILE A 133 -3.68 -7.10 -7.44
C ILE A 133 -4.39 -7.66 -8.67
N TRP A 134 -4.93 -8.86 -8.53
CA TRP A 134 -5.70 -9.52 -9.57
C TRP A 134 -7.18 -9.15 -9.49
N THR A 135 -7.81 -9.10 -10.65
CA THR A 135 -9.26 -9.18 -10.78
C THR A 135 -9.79 -10.50 -10.22
N ARG A 136 -11.05 -10.53 -9.77
CA ARG A 136 -11.68 -11.75 -9.22
C ARG A 136 -11.67 -12.95 -10.18
N ASN A 137 -11.73 -12.70 -11.49
CA ASN A 137 -11.66 -13.76 -12.51
C ASN A 137 -10.21 -14.17 -12.85
N GLY A 138 -9.19 -13.51 -12.28
CA GLY A 138 -7.79 -13.84 -12.48
C GLY A 138 -7.21 -13.48 -13.86
N LEU A 139 -7.95 -12.75 -14.70
CA LEU A 139 -7.57 -12.49 -16.10
C LEU A 139 -6.87 -11.16 -16.33
N LYS A 140 -6.98 -10.24 -15.37
CA LYS A 140 -6.25 -8.97 -15.36
C LYS A 140 -5.57 -8.75 -14.02
N THR A 141 -4.40 -8.14 -14.04
CA THR A 141 -3.69 -7.69 -12.84
C THR A 141 -3.23 -6.25 -12.98
N ALA A 142 -3.39 -5.48 -11.92
CA ALA A 142 -2.88 -4.12 -11.81
C ALA A 142 -1.56 -4.15 -11.02
N ILE A 143 -0.54 -3.51 -11.58
CA ILE A 143 0.84 -3.52 -11.09
C ILE A 143 1.31 -2.07 -10.99
N PRO A 144 1.81 -1.62 -9.83
CA PRO A 144 2.53 -0.36 -9.74
C PRO A 144 3.85 -0.42 -10.53
N ILE A 145 4.12 0.55 -11.40
CA ILE A 145 5.36 0.60 -12.19
C ILE A 145 6.06 1.93 -11.92
N TRP A 146 7.29 1.86 -11.44
CA TRP A 146 8.13 3.02 -11.19
C TRP A 146 8.72 3.56 -12.50
N GLU A 147 8.61 4.87 -12.67
CA GLU A 147 9.21 5.62 -13.76
C GLU A 147 9.95 6.83 -13.19
N LYS A 148 10.88 7.36 -13.99
CA LYS A 148 11.64 8.56 -13.65
C LYS A 148 11.11 9.72 -14.47
N SER A 149 10.93 10.87 -13.82
CA SER A 149 10.81 12.15 -14.51
C SER A 149 12.18 12.80 -14.56
N PHE A 150 12.46 13.52 -15.64
CA PHE A 150 13.68 14.30 -15.79
C PHE A 150 13.84 15.38 -14.70
N PHE A 151 12.73 15.92 -14.17
CA PHE A 151 12.75 17.05 -13.24
C PHE A 151 12.08 16.78 -11.88
N SER A 152 11.26 15.74 -11.73
CA SER A 152 10.41 15.53 -10.55
C SER A 152 10.64 14.22 -9.80
N GLY A 153 11.84 13.62 -9.95
CA GLY A 153 12.20 12.39 -9.25
C GLY A 153 11.50 11.14 -9.79
N THR A 154 11.28 10.15 -8.91
CA THR A 154 10.58 8.90 -9.23
C THR A 154 9.10 9.01 -8.92
N PHE A 155 8.28 8.39 -9.76
CA PHE A 155 6.83 8.31 -9.58
C PHE A 155 6.35 6.94 -10.05
N GLN A 156 5.11 6.58 -9.71
CA GLN A 156 4.47 5.37 -10.18
C GLN A 156 3.33 5.64 -11.15
N ARG A 157 3.11 4.68 -12.04
CA ARG A 157 1.91 4.54 -12.85
C ARG A 157 1.25 3.21 -12.51
N ILE A 158 -0.05 3.13 -12.76
CA ILE A 158 -0.73 1.84 -12.81
C ILE A 158 -0.45 1.22 -14.19
N GLY A 159 0.05 0.00 -14.20
CA GLY A 159 0.11 -0.88 -15.36
C GLY A 159 -0.91 -2.00 -15.23
N ILE A 160 -1.72 -2.26 -16.25
CA ILE A 160 -2.65 -3.39 -16.30
C ILE A 160 -2.13 -4.42 -17.28
N VAL A 161 -1.89 -5.62 -16.79
CA VAL A 161 -1.63 -6.79 -17.64
C VAL A 161 -2.95 -7.49 -17.90
N ASP A 162 -3.31 -7.64 -19.17
CA ASP A 162 -4.50 -8.37 -19.64
C ASP A 162 -4.05 -9.69 -20.29
N LEU A 163 -4.43 -10.82 -19.68
CA LEU A 163 -4.04 -12.16 -20.12
C LEU A 163 -4.74 -12.61 -21.41
N LYS A 164 -5.94 -12.08 -21.67
CA LYS A 164 -6.72 -12.38 -22.88
C LYS A 164 -6.18 -11.60 -24.07
N LYS A 165 -5.95 -10.30 -23.87
CA LYS A 165 -5.39 -9.43 -24.92
C LYS A 165 -3.88 -9.60 -25.09
N GLN A 166 -3.20 -10.23 -24.14
CA GLN A 166 -1.74 -10.33 -24.08
C GLN A 166 -1.08 -8.95 -24.18
N THR A 167 -1.54 -8.01 -23.35
CA THR A 167 -1.01 -6.64 -23.34
C THR A 167 -0.68 -6.17 -21.92
N LEU A 168 0.30 -5.28 -21.83
CA LEU A 168 0.53 -4.40 -20.71
C LEU A 168 0.11 -2.98 -21.13
N THR A 169 -0.91 -2.44 -20.46
CA THR A 169 -1.38 -1.07 -20.65
C THR A 169 -0.89 -0.20 -19.49
N LYS A 170 -0.11 0.84 -19.76
CA LYS A 170 0.34 1.84 -18.79
C LYS A 170 -0.49 3.12 -18.92
N TYR A 171 -0.88 3.70 -17.80
CA TYR A 171 -1.76 4.87 -17.76
C TYR A 171 -1.03 6.18 -17.46
N LYS A 172 -1.59 7.30 -17.95
CA LYS A 172 -0.96 8.65 -17.84
C LYS A 172 -0.96 9.22 -16.43
N LYS A 173 -1.87 8.80 -15.56
CA LYS A 173 -1.96 9.30 -14.19
C LYS A 173 -0.70 8.91 -13.40
N LYS A 174 -0.15 9.88 -12.66
CA LYS A 174 1.07 9.72 -11.86
C LYS A 174 0.73 9.65 -10.39
N PHE A 175 1.42 8.79 -9.67
CA PHE A 175 1.27 8.54 -8.25
C PHE A 175 2.64 8.60 -7.56
N ARG A 176 2.66 8.82 -6.25
CA ARG A 176 3.90 8.86 -5.47
C ARG A 176 4.28 7.45 -5.02
N VAL A 177 3.38 6.78 -4.30
CA VAL A 177 3.53 5.40 -3.84
C VAL A 177 2.15 4.76 -3.79
N LEU A 178 1.89 3.80 -4.66
CA LEU A 178 0.66 3.05 -4.75
C LEU A 178 0.69 1.85 -3.83
N ASP A 179 -0.36 1.77 -3.02
CA ASP A 179 -0.71 0.62 -2.23
C ASP A 179 -2.10 0.16 -2.70
N LEU A 180 -2.09 -0.72 -3.70
CA LEU A 180 -3.31 -1.19 -4.36
C LEU A 180 -4.03 -2.22 -3.47
N ARG A 181 -5.36 -2.07 -3.33
CA ARG A 181 -6.15 -2.84 -2.36
C ARG A 181 -7.20 -3.75 -3.00
N SER A 182 -7.87 -3.33 -4.07
CA SER A 182 -8.85 -4.18 -4.75
C SER A 182 -9.00 -3.85 -6.23
N PHE A 183 -9.31 -4.86 -7.04
CA PHE A 183 -9.56 -4.73 -8.47
C PHE A 183 -10.85 -5.49 -8.83
N SER A 184 -11.93 -4.75 -9.06
CA SER A 184 -13.25 -5.31 -9.38
C SER A 184 -13.86 -4.61 -10.58
N GLY A 185 -14.24 -5.38 -11.60
CA GLY A 185 -14.71 -4.82 -12.86
C GLY A 185 -13.66 -3.92 -13.51
N ASN A 186 -14.01 -2.66 -13.73
CA ASN A 186 -13.14 -1.59 -14.23
C ASN A 186 -12.43 -0.79 -13.12
N LEU A 187 -12.83 -0.96 -11.86
CA LEU A 187 -12.39 -0.12 -10.76
C LEU A 187 -11.22 -0.74 -10.00
N ILE A 188 -10.15 0.05 -9.87
CA ILE A 188 -9.01 -0.21 -9.01
C ILE A 188 -9.08 0.74 -7.82
N LEU A 189 -9.09 0.17 -6.61
CA LEU A 189 -9.03 0.92 -5.36
C LEU A 189 -7.68 0.74 -4.70
N GLY A 190 -7.20 1.80 -4.08
CA GLY A 190 -5.95 1.78 -3.34
C GLY A 190 -5.69 3.07 -2.61
N ILE A 191 -4.42 3.27 -2.26
CA ILE A 191 -3.95 4.43 -1.55
C ILE A 191 -2.70 4.98 -2.25
N ASP A 192 -2.66 6.29 -2.47
CA ASP A 192 -1.45 7.01 -2.84
C ASP A 192 -0.75 7.57 -1.60
N SER A 193 0.54 7.32 -1.52
CA SER A 193 1.46 7.73 -0.47
C SER A 193 0.95 7.33 0.92
N PRO A 194 0.86 6.01 1.20
CA PRO A 194 0.24 5.49 2.41
C PRO A 194 0.96 5.96 3.69
N ILE A 195 2.24 6.34 3.59
CA ILE A 195 3.00 6.88 4.73
C ILE A 195 2.92 8.41 4.83
N HIS A 196 2.84 9.12 3.69
CA HIS A 196 3.01 10.57 3.65
C HIS A 196 1.89 11.28 2.87
N LYS A 197 1.02 12.04 3.55
CA LYS A 197 -0.11 12.75 2.91
C LYS A 197 -0.97 11.76 2.10
N MET A 198 -1.51 10.78 2.80
CA MET A 198 -2.35 9.72 2.26
C MET A 198 -3.51 10.28 1.43
N LYS A 199 -3.73 9.72 0.25
CA LYS A 199 -4.90 10.01 -0.58
C LYS A 199 -5.53 8.70 -1.06
N THR A 200 -6.86 8.60 -1.00
CA THR A 200 -7.59 7.49 -1.60
C THR A 200 -7.40 7.49 -3.11
N VAL A 201 -7.22 6.32 -3.70
CA VAL A 201 -7.17 6.11 -5.14
C VAL A 201 -8.42 5.35 -5.55
N GLU A 202 -9.24 6.01 -6.37
CA GLU A 202 -10.30 5.41 -7.16
C GLU A 202 -9.90 5.58 -8.63
N PHE A 203 -9.68 4.47 -9.32
CA PHE A 203 -9.13 4.45 -10.66
C PHE A 203 -9.97 3.55 -11.56
N ASP A 204 -10.84 4.17 -12.35
CA ASP A 204 -11.61 3.51 -13.39
C ASP A 204 -10.76 3.43 -14.66
N TYR A 205 -10.17 2.27 -14.92
CA TYR A 205 -9.16 2.14 -15.96
C TYR A 205 -9.72 2.32 -17.39
N GLU A 206 -11.04 2.23 -17.58
CA GLU A 206 -11.66 2.39 -18.90
C GLU A 206 -11.82 3.86 -19.29
N ASN A 207 -11.92 4.73 -18.28
CA ASN A 207 -12.07 6.18 -18.44
C ASN A 207 -10.74 6.94 -18.28
N GLU A 208 -9.67 6.26 -17.91
CA GLU A 208 -8.37 6.88 -17.63
C GLU A 208 -7.48 6.93 -18.89
N PRO A 209 -6.79 8.06 -19.16
CA PRO A 209 -5.96 8.20 -20.34
C PRO A 209 -4.77 7.22 -20.34
N ILE A 210 -4.57 6.57 -21.49
CA ILE A 210 -3.50 5.60 -21.71
C ILE A 210 -2.21 6.31 -22.12
N GLU A 211 -1.09 5.96 -21.49
CA GLU A 211 0.25 6.40 -21.88
C GLU A 211 0.82 5.51 -22.98
N LYS A 212 0.77 4.19 -22.77
CA LYS A 212 1.37 3.21 -23.68
C LYS A 212 0.70 1.85 -23.56
N VAL A 213 0.55 1.15 -24.68
CA VAL A 213 0.19 -0.27 -24.72
C VAL A 213 1.37 -1.04 -25.29
N VAL A 214 1.75 -2.15 -24.64
CA VAL A 214 2.85 -3.03 -25.05
C VAL A 214 2.31 -4.45 -25.15
N GLY A 215 2.61 -5.16 -26.24
CA GLY A 215 2.30 -6.58 -26.34
C GLY A 215 3.22 -7.41 -25.44
N ILE A 216 2.65 -8.35 -24.69
CA ILE A 216 3.40 -9.32 -23.89
C ILE A 216 3.33 -10.69 -24.58
N LYS A 217 4.25 -10.90 -25.54
CA LYS A 217 4.41 -12.15 -26.28
C LYS A 217 5.67 -12.89 -25.83
#